data_AF-A0A7V9L2U1-F1
#
_entry.id   AF-A0A7V9L2U1-F1
#
_cell.length_a   1.000
_cell.length_b   1.000
_cell.length_c   1.000
_cell.angle_alpha   90.00
_cell.angle_beta   90.00
_cell.angle_gamma   90.00
#
_symmetry.space_group_name_H-M   'P 1'
#
loop_
_entity.id
_entity.type
_entity.pdbx_description
1 polymer ?
#
loop_
_entity_poly.entity_id
_entity_poly.type
_entity_poly.pdbx_seq_one_letter_code
_entity_poly.pdbx_strand_id
1 'polypeptide(L)'
;MASKSKNTKTASKPKATSKAPPKPVVAKVAKAPKVAAGPQKARHPHKRVIENHTSKESLAKSLASVIARGDEDTDALEGRLKRASNQQLLRLSRVTATVTKKYGSRDKMIAAIGTAQNKSKDKDFLTKLESYSLPQLLDLAAAAERAARA
;
A
#
# COMPACT_ATOMS: atom_id res chain seq x y z
N MET A 1 52.11 -24.16 -37.78
CA MET A 1 51.23 -24.63 -36.69
C MET A 1 50.13 -25.49 -37.30
N ALA A 2 50.19 -26.80 -37.05
CA ALA A 2 49.40 -27.80 -37.76
C ALA A 2 48.16 -28.22 -36.96
N SER A 3 47.01 -28.25 -37.62
CA SER A 3 45.74 -28.79 -37.13
C SER A 3 45.80 -30.31 -37.00
N LYS A 4 45.28 -30.89 -35.91
CA LYS A 4 44.73 -32.25 -35.91
C LYS A 4 43.66 -32.45 -34.83
N SER A 5 42.47 -32.74 -35.34
CA SER A 5 41.29 -33.31 -34.68
C SER A 5 41.59 -34.60 -33.92
N LYS A 6 40.83 -34.89 -32.85
CA LYS A 6 40.29 -36.23 -32.57
C LYS A 6 39.11 -36.17 -31.58
N ASN A 7 37.91 -36.19 -32.17
CA ASN A 7 36.68 -36.72 -31.60
C ASN A 7 36.81 -38.25 -31.49
N THR A 8 36.50 -38.86 -30.35
CA THR A 8 36.19 -40.30 -30.30
C THR A 8 34.87 -40.53 -29.58
N LYS A 9 33.94 -41.03 -30.39
CA LYS A 9 32.59 -41.49 -30.13
C LYS A 9 32.72 -42.99 -29.89
N THR A 10 32.19 -43.52 -28.78
CA THR A 10 31.82 -44.94 -28.71
C THR A 10 30.37 -45.04 -28.24
N ALA A 11 29.59 -45.62 -29.15
CA ALA A 11 28.20 -45.98 -28.96
C ALA A 11 28.13 -47.51 -28.80
N SER A 12 27.22 -48.02 -27.99
CA SER A 12 26.50 -49.28 -28.25
C SER A 12 25.36 -49.50 -27.23
N LYS A 13 24.14 -49.35 -27.72
CA LYS A 13 22.87 -50.01 -27.29
C LYS A 13 22.93 -51.51 -27.71
N PRO A 14 21.92 -52.40 -27.53
CA PRO A 14 20.59 -52.33 -26.86
C PRO A 14 20.17 -53.64 -26.11
N LYS A 15 18.95 -53.70 -25.52
CA LYS A 15 17.82 -54.63 -25.88
C LYS A 15 16.78 -54.74 -24.75
N ALA A 16 15.50 -54.71 -25.15
CA ALA A 16 14.29 -54.69 -24.33
C ALA A 16 13.70 -56.09 -24.06
N THR A 17 12.83 -56.26 -23.03
CA THR A 17 11.42 -56.74 -23.11
C THR A 17 10.72 -56.96 -21.74
N SER A 18 9.61 -56.23 -21.54
CA SER A 18 8.28 -56.58 -20.94
C SER A 18 8.07 -57.27 -19.56
N LYS A 19 7.29 -56.63 -18.65
CA LYS A 19 5.91 -57.00 -18.18
C LYS A 19 5.40 -56.16 -16.96
N ALA A 20 4.26 -55.47 -17.17
CA ALA A 20 3.18 -54.85 -16.33
C ALA A 20 3.04 -55.06 -14.78
N PRO A 21 2.17 -54.30 -14.02
CA PRO A 21 1.64 -52.91 -14.14
C PRO A 21 1.60 -52.16 -12.74
N PRO A 22 0.78 -51.10 -12.41
CA PRO A 22 1.25 -49.86 -11.78
C PRO A 22 0.80 -49.65 -10.31
N LYS A 23 1.48 -48.78 -9.54
CA LYS A 23 0.95 -48.20 -8.30
C LYS A 23 0.77 -46.68 -8.48
N PRO A 24 -0.35 -46.08 -8.04
CA PRO A 24 -0.74 -44.74 -8.43
C PRO A 24 0.08 -43.71 -7.64
N VAL A 25 1.03 -43.06 -8.31
CA VAL A 25 1.67 -41.86 -7.75
C VAL A 25 0.71 -40.70 -8.00
N VAL A 26 0.00 -40.37 -6.93
CA VAL A 26 -0.74 -39.15 -6.62
C VAL A 26 -0.63 -38.05 -7.68
N ALA A 27 -1.80 -37.71 -8.22
CA ALA A 27 -2.00 -36.67 -9.21
C ALA A 27 -1.25 -35.39 -8.86
N LYS A 28 -0.46 -34.95 -9.83
CA LYS A 28 0.15 -33.63 -9.93
C LYS A 28 -0.98 -32.60 -9.94
N VAL A 29 -1.36 -32.08 -8.77
CA VAL A 29 -2.27 -30.93 -8.68
C VAL A 29 -1.61 -29.79 -9.44
N ALA A 30 -2.26 -29.43 -10.54
CA ALA A 30 -1.90 -28.34 -11.40
C ALA A 30 -1.71 -27.08 -10.55
N LYS A 31 -0.48 -26.54 -10.60
CA LYS A 31 -0.14 -25.23 -10.06
C LYS A 31 -1.01 -24.22 -10.81
N ALA A 32 -2.04 -23.71 -10.12
CA ALA A 32 -2.94 -22.68 -10.62
C ALA A 32 -2.13 -21.53 -11.25
N PRO A 33 -2.61 -20.94 -12.36
CA PRO A 33 -1.89 -19.91 -13.07
C PRO A 33 -1.63 -18.74 -12.12
N LYS A 34 -0.35 -18.40 -11.99
CA LYS A 34 0.13 -17.19 -11.32
C LYS A 34 -0.48 -16.01 -12.06
N VAL A 35 -1.64 -15.55 -11.58
CA VAL A 35 -2.30 -14.32 -12.04
C VAL A 35 -1.22 -13.25 -12.06
N ALA A 36 -0.97 -12.71 -13.26
CA ALA A 36 0.03 -11.69 -13.50
C ALA A 36 -0.26 -10.53 -12.54
N ALA A 37 0.57 -10.42 -11.51
CA ALA A 37 0.60 -9.23 -10.68
C ALA A 37 0.96 -8.08 -11.63
N GLY A 38 0.00 -7.17 -11.85
CA GLY A 38 0.29 -5.88 -12.45
C GLY A 38 1.51 -5.23 -11.77
N PRO A 39 2.18 -4.28 -12.44
CA PRO A 39 3.51 -3.79 -12.04
C PRO A 39 3.53 -3.53 -10.55
N GLN A 40 4.23 -4.39 -9.80
CA GLN A 40 4.26 -4.32 -8.36
C GLN A 40 4.99 -3.03 -8.01
N LYS A 41 4.23 -1.97 -7.68
CA LYS A 41 4.76 -0.77 -7.03
C LYS A 41 5.77 -1.23 -5.98
N ALA A 42 6.97 -0.66 -5.99
CA ALA A 42 8.13 -1.26 -5.33
C ALA A 42 7.78 -1.85 -3.96
N ARG A 43 8.17 -3.10 -3.73
CA ARG A 43 7.72 -3.85 -2.54
C ARG A 43 8.20 -3.21 -1.24
N HIS A 44 9.32 -2.49 -1.28
CA HIS A 44 9.92 -1.84 -0.12
C HIS A 44 9.47 -0.39 0.05
N PRO A 45 9.14 0.04 1.29
CA PRO A 45 8.61 1.37 1.56
C PRO A 45 9.57 2.50 1.16
N HIS A 46 10.87 2.32 1.35
CA HIS A 46 11.87 3.31 0.93
C HIS A 46 11.84 3.56 -0.58
N LYS A 47 11.87 2.50 -1.40
CA LYS A 47 11.82 2.63 -2.86
C LYS A 47 10.55 3.34 -3.34
N ARG A 48 9.41 3.06 -2.71
CA ARG A 48 8.15 3.74 -3.03
C ARG A 48 8.19 5.24 -2.74
N VAL A 49 8.87 5.66 -1.68
CA VAL A 49 9.01 7.10 -1.39
C VAL A 49 9.82 7.78 -2.49
N ILE A 50 10.93 7.16 -2.92
CA ILE A 50 11.77 7.70 -4.00
C ILE A 50 10.99 7.75 -5.32
N GLU A 51 10.31 6.66 -5.70
CA GLU A 51 9.56 6.58 -6.97
C GLU A 51 8.40 7.57 -7.07
N ASN A 52 7.68 7.82 -5.97
CA ASN A 52 6.47 8.65 -5.99
C ASN A 52 6.70 10.10 -5.56
N HIS A 53 7.78 10.37 -4.81
CA HIS A 53 7.98 11.66 -4.14
C HIS A 53 9.43 12.16 -4.15
N THR A 54 10.33 11.52 -4.93
CA THR A 54 11.77 11.83 -5.05
C THR A 54 12.57 11.57 -3.78
N SER A 55 12.14 12.10 -2.62
CA SER A 55 12.80 11.93 -1.33
C SER A 55 11.81 11.96 -0.16
N LYS A 56 12.28 11.45 0.99
CA LYS A 56 11.52 11.49 2.25
C LYS A 56 11.21 12.92 2.69
N GLU A 57 12.18 13.81 2.52
CA GLU A 57 12.10 15.23 2.85
C GLU A 57 11.00 15.94 2.04
N SER A 58 10.96 15.69 0.72
CA SER A 58 9.94 16.25 -0.16
C SER A 58 8.54 15.77 0.23
N LEU A 59 8.40 14.48 0.56
CA LEU A 59 7.14 13.93 1.05
C LEU A 59 6.72 14.56 2.39
N ALA A 60 7.66 14.73 3.33
CA ALA A 60 7.39 15.36 4.61
C ALA A 60 6.90 16.81 4.43
N LYS A 61 7.57 17.61 3.59
CA LYS A 61 7.18 18.99 3.28
C LYS A 61 5.80 19.09 2.65
N SER A 62 5.53 18.26 1.64
CA SER A 62 4.23 18.21 0.98
C SER A 62 3.10 17.76 1.92
N LEU A 63 3.40 16.87 2.87
CA LEU A 63 2.42 16.45 3.88
C LEU A 63 2.22 17.53 4.94
N ALA A 64 3.27 18.24 5.32
CA ALA A 64 3.19 19.28 6.34
C ALA A 64 2.23 20.41 5.92
N SER A 65 2.33 20.88 4.69
CA SER A 65 1.44 21.93 4.17
C SER A 65 -0.03 21.51 4.08
N VAL A 66 -0.32 20.21 3.96
CA VAL A 66 -1.69 19.68 3.84
C VAL A 66 -2.28 19.29 5.20
N ILE A 67 -1.44 18.87 6.15
CA ILE A 67 -1.87 18.33 7.45
C ILE A 67 -1.87 19.39 8.56
N ALA A 68 -1.04 20.42 8.45
CA ALA A 68 -0.97 21.49 9.44
C ALA A 68 -2.37 22.04 9.74
N ARG A 69 -2.64 22.22 11.03
CA ARG A 69 -3.95 22.63 11.54
C ARG A 69 -3.83 24.01 12.15
N GLY A 70 -4.74 24.92 11.80
CA GLY A 70 -4.84 26.24 12.43
C GLY A 70 -3.47 26.88 12.66
N ASP A 71 -3.10 27.01 13.94
CA ASP A 71 -1.86 27.62 14.44
C ASP A 71 -0.65 26.66 14.56
N GLU A 72 -0.69 25.43 14.02
CA GLU A 72 0.49 24.55 14.01
C GLU A 72 1.56 25.06 13.02
N ASP A 73 2.77 25.27 13.54
CA ASP A 73 3.94 25.58 12.72
C ASP A 73 4.25 24.46 11.73
N THR A 74 4.08 24.77 10.44
CA THR A 74 4.36 23.85 9.33
C THR A 74 5.79 23.32 9.36
N ASP A 75 6.77 24.15 9.72
CA ASP A 75 8.19 23.76 9.82
C ASP A 75 8.45 22.78 10.97
N ALA A 76 7.84 23.01 12.14
CA ALA A 76 7.95 22.09 13.27
C ALA A 76 7.31 20.73 12.95
N LEU A 77 6.19 20.76 12.22
CA LEU A 77 5.49 19.56 11.77
C LEU A 77 6.28 18.83 10.67
N GLU A 78 6.91 19.56 9.73
CA GLU A 78 7.83 19.01 8.75
C GLU A 78 9.00 18.29 9.46
N GLY A 79 9.62 18.93 10.46
CA GLY A 79 10.68 18.34 11.28
C GLY A 79 10.27 17.02 11.96
N ARG A 80 9.04 16.95 12.49
CA ARG A 80 8.48 15.71 13.07
C ARG A 80 8.25 14.64 12.00
N LEU A 81 7.73 15.02 10.83
CA LEU A 81 7.48 14.10 9.71
C LEU A 81 8.78 13.53 9.12
N LYS A 82 9.86 14.31 9.07
CA LYS A 82 11.19 13.82 8.65
C LYS A 82 11.72 12.72 9.58
N ARG A 83 11.34 12.73 10.86
CA ARG A 83 11.72 11.71 11.83
C ARG A 83 10.80 10.47 11.78
N ALA A 84 9.60 10.59 11.22
CA ALA A 84 8.67 9.47 11.06
C ALA A 84 9.22 8.40 10.10
N SER A 85 8.71 7.17 10.20
CA SER A 85 9.11 6.08 9.30
C SER A 85 8.56 6.28 7.88
N ASN A 86 9.27 5.74 6.87
CA ASN A 86 8.82 5.80 5.47
C ASN A 86 7.44 5.15 5.28
N GLN A 87 7.12 4.11 6.05
CA GLN A 87 5.79 3.49 6.01
C GLN A 87 4.70 4.42 6.53
N GLN A 88 4.95 5.15 7.62
CA GLN A 88 3.99 6.13 8.16
C GLN A 88 3.75 7.27 7.17
N LEU A 89 4.80 7.78 6.53
CA LEU A 89 4.65 8.83 5.52
C LEU A 89 3.82 8.37 4.32
N LEU A 90 4.06 7.14 3.83
CA LEU A 90 3.24 6.56 2.76
C LEU A 90 1.80 6.27 3.18
N ARG A 91 1.55 5.99 4.47
CA ARG A 91 0.19 5.85 5.00
C ARG A 91 -0.50 7.21 5.05
N LEU A 92 0.19 8.22 5.57
CA LEU A 92 -0.33 9.59 5.64
C LEU A 92 -0.65 10.13 4.26
N SER A 93 0.21 9.91 3.25
CA SER A 93 -0.06 10.36 1.88
C SER A 93 -1.29 9.71 1.26
N ARG A 94 -1.58 8.44 1.58
CA ARG A 94 -2.83 7.80 1.14
C ARG A 94 -4.04 8.38 1.86
N VAL A 95 -3.93 8.65 3.16
CA VAL A 95 -5.01 9.23 3.95
C VAL A 95 -5.35 10.62 3.42
N THR A 96 -4.35 11.50 3.28
CA THR A 96 -4.57 12.86 2.73
C THR A 96 -5.18 12.79 1.34
N ALA A 97 -4.66 11.95 0.44
CA ALA A 97 -5.24 11.75 -0.87
C ALA A 97 -6.69 11.23 -0.83
N THR A 98 -7.05 10.38 0.14
CA THR A 98 -8.42 9.89 0.30
C THR A 98 -9.34 10.97 0.83
N VAL A 99 -8.89 11.76 1.80
CA VAL A 99 -9.65 12.88 2.37
C VAL A 99 -9.92 13.93 1.30
N THR A 100 -8.92 14.34 0.53
CA THR A 100 -9.09 15.30 -0.56
C THR A 100 -10.03 14.78 -1.65
N LYS A 101 -9.98 13.48 -1.97
CA LYS A 101 -10.88 12.88 -2.97
C LYS A 101 -12.32 12.74 -2.52
N LYS A 102 -12.55 12.35 -1.25
CA LYS A 102 -13.89 12.06 -0.73
C LYS A 102 -14.59 13.29 -0.15
N TYR A 103 -13.87 14.09 0.63
CA TYR A 103 -14.43 15.19 1.42
C TYR A 103 -13.89 16.56 0.97
N GLY A 104 -12.78 16.60 0.23
CA GLY A 104 -12.13 17.84 -0.21
C GLY A 104 -11.18 18.41 0.85
N SER A 105 -11.70 18.73 2.03
CA SER A 105 -10.91 19.29 3.15
C SER A 105 -11.25 18.62 4.48
N ARG A 106 -10.42 18.90 5.49
CA ARG A 106 -10.61 18.44 6.86
C ARG A 106 -11.95 18.92 7.44
N ASP A 107 -12.27 20.21 7.26
CA ASP A 107 -13.49 20.81 7.84
C ASP A 107 -14.75 20.20 7.21
N LYS A 108 -14.72 19.93 5.90
CA LYS A 108 -15.81 19.22 5.22
C LYS A 108 -15.97 17.79 5.71
N MET A 109 -14.86 17.10 6.03
CA MET A 109 -14.92 15.77 6.64
C MET A 109 -15.53 15.82 8.05
N ILE A 110 -15.18 16.82 8.86
CA ILE A 110 -15.76 17.02 10.20
C ILE A 110 -17.27 17.29 10.09
N ALA A 111 -17.70 18.17 9.18
CA ALA A 111 -19.11 18.42 8.91
C ALA A 111 -19.85 17.16 8.42
N ALA A 112 -19.23 16.37 7.54
CA ALA A 112 -19.78 15.10 7.07
C ALA A 112 -19.96 14.08 8.20
N ILE A 113 -19.00 13.98 9.13
CA ILE A 113 -19.13 13.13 10.33
C ILE A 113 -20.28 13.62 11.22
N GLY A 114 -20.36 14.93 11.47
CA GLY A 114 -21.43 15.52 12.27
C GLY A 114 -22.81 15.25 11.70
N THR A 115 -22.98 15.38 10.38
CA THR A 115 -24.25 15.07 9.70
C THR A 115 -24.58 13.57 9.74
N ALA A 116 -23.61 12.70 9.46
CA ALA A 116 -23.81 11.25 9.50
C ALA A 116 -24.19 10.72 10.90
N GLN A 117 -23.73 11.38 11.97
CA GLN A 117 -24.07 11.02 13.35
C GLN A 117 -25.25 11.81 13.94
N ASN A 118 -25.96 12.61 13.12
CA ASN A 118 -27.03 13.51 13.58
C ASN A 118 -26.61 14.48 14.71
N LYS A 119 -25.32 14.80 14.78
CA LYS A 119 -24.67 15.68 15.77
C LYS A 119 -24.10 16.95 15.14
N SER A 120 -24.58 17.32 13.96
CA SER A 120 -24.08 18.50 13.21
C SER A 120 -24.29 19.84 13.93
N LYS A 121 -25.22 19.89 14.89
CA LYS A 121 -25.51 21.10 15.70
C LYS A 121 -24.78 21.10 17.05
N ASP A 122 -24.12 20.00 17.40
CA ASP A 122 -23.42 19.83 18.67
C ASP A 122 -22.00 20.43 18.55
N LYS A 123 -21.85 21.65 19.07
CA LYS A 123 -20.58 22.40 19.00
C LYS A 123 -19.46 21.71 19.78
N ASP A 124 -19.77 21.07 20.90
CA ASP A 124 -18.77 20.37 21.71
C ASP A 124 -18.26 19.14 20.97
N PHE A 125 -19.15 18.43 20.27
CA PHE A 125 -18.78 17.30 19.42
C PHE A 125 -17.90 17.74 18.24
N LEU A 126 -18.26 18.81 17.53
CA LEU A 126 -17.45 19.31 16.41
C LEU A 126 -16.07 19.79 16.87
N THR A 127 -16.01 20.53 17.97
CA THR A 127 -14.73 20.94 18.60
C THR A 127 -13.87 19.73 18.96
N LYS A 128 -14.48 18.66 19.49
CA LYS A 128 -13.75 17.41 19.76
C LYS A 128 -13.20 16.77 18.48
N LEU A 129 -13.94 16.82 17.37
CA LEU A 129 -13.47 16.31 16.09
C LEU A 129 -12.26 17.10 15.55
N GLU A 130 -12.20 18.40 15.80
CA GLU A 130 -11.06 19.24 15.42
C GLU A 130 -9.75 18.86 16.14
N SER A 131 -9.84 18.20 17.30
CA SER A 131 -8.65 17.69 18.01
C SER A 131 -8.06 16.42 17.36
N TYR A 132 -8.85 15.63 16.63
CA TYR A 132 -8.40 14.34 16.12
C TYR A 132 -7.44 14.43 14.94
N SER A 133 -6.58 13.42 14.79
CA SER A 133 -5.74 13.32 13.59
C SER A 133 -6.55 12.98 12.34
N LEU A 134 -6.07 13.40 11.16
CA LEU A 134 -6.73 13.09 9.89
C LEU A 134 -7.02 11.58 9.70
N PRO A 135 -6.12 10.66 10.04
CA PRO A 135 -6.41 9.22 9.96
C PRO A 135 -7.55 8.77 10.88
N GLN A 136 -7.65 9.35 12.09
CA GLN A 136 -8.72 9.03 13.03
C GLN A 136 -10.07 9.55 12.51
N LEU A 137 -10.10 10.77 11.98
CA LEU A 137 -11.32 11.33 11.40
C LEU A 137 -11.80 10.51 10.20
N LEU A 138 -10.89 10.04 9.35
CA LEU A 138 -11.26 9.20 8.21
C LEU A 138 -11.86 7.86 8.67
N ASP A 139 -11.35 7.27 9.76
CA ASP A 139 -11.93 6.05 10.33
C ASP A 139 -13.31 6.30 10.95
N LEU A 140 -13.48 7.42 11.66
CA LEU A 140 -14.78 7.83 12.20
C LEU A 140 -15.80 8.11 11.09
N ALA A 141 -15.39 8.75 9.99
CA ALA A 141 -16.23 8.97 8.82
C ALA A 141 -16.66 7.64 8.19
N ALA A 142 -15.72 6.71 8.00
CA ALA A 142 -16.02 5.38 7.47
C ALA A 142 -16.90 4.54 8.42
N ALA A 143 -16.77 4.71 9.74
CA ALA A 143 -17.65 4.08 10.72
C ALA A 143 -19.06 4.67 10.68
N ALA A 144 -19.17 6.00 10.62
CA ALA A 144 -20.47 6.69 10.52
C ALA A 144 -21.19 6.34 9.21
N GLU A 145 -20.48 6.28 8.08
CA GLU A 145 -21.04 5.83 6.79
C GLU A 145 -21.55 4.39 6.85
N ARG A 146 -20.87 3.49 7.59
CA ARG A 146 -21.32 2.10 7.78
C ARG A 146 -22.55 2.04 8.68
N ALA A 147 -22.56 2.79 9.78
CA ALA A 147 -23.69 2.85 10.70
C ALA A 147 -24.94 3.42 10.02
N ALA A 148 -24.80 4.42 9.14
CA ALA A 148 -25.92 4.99 8.38
C ALA A 148 -26.52 4.01 7.34
N ARG A 149 -25.83 2.92 7.01
CA ARG A 149 -26.29 1.89 6.08
C ARG A 149 -26.84 0.64 6.77
N ALA A 150 -26.63 0.52 8.08
CA ALA A 150 -27.10 -0.60 8.90
C ALA A 150 -28.53 -0.33 9.37
#